data_AF-A0ABD6AVX3-F1
#
_entry.id   AF-A0ABD6AVX3-F1
#
_cell.length_a   1.000
_cell.length_b   1.000
_cell.length_c   1.000
_cell.angle_alpha   90.00
_cell.angle_beta   90.00
_cell.angle_gamma   90.00
#
_symmetry.space_group_name_H-M   'P 1'
#
loop_
_entity.id
_entity.type
_entity.pdbx_description
1 polymer ?
#
loop_
_entity_poly.entity_id
_entity_poly.type
_entity_poly.pdbx_seq_one_letter_code
_entity_poly.pdbx_strand_id
1 'polypeptide(L)' 'MQPTWEVRCSDCGFDGEASDESLAEGLSAAHQRATGHSVDWRPKAD' A
#
# COMPACT_ATOMS: atom_id res chain seq x y z
N MET A 1 7.37 18.81 -1.28
CA MET A 1 7.77 17.39 -1.25
C MET A 1 6.54 16.62 -0.84
N GLN A 2 6.05 15.71 -1.67
CA GLN A 2 4.91 14.85 -1.29
C GLN A 2 5.46 13.61 -0.58
N PRO A 3 4.83 13.14 0.51
CA PRO A 3 5.27 11.96 1.22
C PRO A 3 5.07 10.71 0.35
N THR A 4 6.08 9.85 0.28
CA THR A 4 5.96 8.50 -0.26
C THR A 4 5.15 7.64 0.72
N TRP A 5 4.37 6.71 0.23
CA TRP A 5 3.54 5.80 1.02
C TRP A 5 4.11 4.38 0.96
N GLU A 6 4.15 3.69 2.09
CA GLU A 6 4.41 2.25 2.14
C GLU A 6 3.09 1.49 2.22
N VAL A 7 3.00 0.36 1.51
CA VAL A 7 1.84 -0.54 1.47
C VAL A 7 2.31 -1.93 1.86
N ARG A 8 1.77 -2.51 2.93
CA ARG A 8 2.19 -3.79 3.49
C ARG A 8 1.02 -4.73 3.75
N CYS A 9 1.18 -6.00 3.40
CA CYS A 9 0.24 -7.08 3.72
C CYS A 9 0.83 -7.94 4.82
N SER A 10 0.27 -7.88 6.04
CA SER A 10 0.76 -8.69 7.16
C SER A 10 0.49 -10.20 6.96
N ASP A 11 -0.60 -10.55 6.28
CA ASP A 11 -0.99 -11.95 6.05
C ASP A 11 -0.16 -12.64 4.96
N CYS A 12 0.29 -11.89 3.97
CA CYS A 12 0.90 -12.43 2.76
C CYS A 12 2.32 -11.95 2.49
N GLY A 13 2.85 -11.05 3.33
CA GLY A 13 4.22 -10.55 3.23
C GLY A 13 4.47 -9.63 2.04
N PHE A 14 3.43 -9.11 1.39
CA PHE A 14 3.56 -8.11 0.33
C PHE A 14 4.07 -6.78 0.91
N ASP A 15 5.02 -6.16 0.21
CA ASP A 15 5.62 -4.88 0.56
C ASP A 15 5.73 -4.06 -0.74
N GLY A 16 5.17 -2.85 -0.74
CA GLY A 16 5.10 -1.97 -1.90
C GLY A 16 5.23 -0.51 -1.50
N GLU A 17 5.52 0.34 -2.48
CA GLU A 17 5.59 1.79 -2.30
C GLU A 17 4.73 2.51 -3.32
N ALA A 18 4.14 3.62 -2.89
CA ALA A 18 3.30 4.48 -3.71
C ALA A 18 3.77 5.93 -3.59
N SER A 19 3.80 6.65 -4.71
CA SER A 19 4.27 8.05 -4.74
C SER A 19 3.28 9.03 -4.10
N ASP A 20 2.02 8.63 -3.95
CA ASP A 20 0.93 9.41 -3.37
C ASP A 20 -0.15 8.50 -2.77
N GLU A 21 -1.09 9.11 -2.05
CA GLU A 21 -2.17 8.42 -1.34
C GLU A 21 -3.12 7.67 -2.28
N SER A 22 -3.49 8.27 -3.42
CA SER A 22 -4.40 7.65 -4.37
C SER A 22 -3.80 6.40 -5.03
N LEU A 23 -2.49 6.39 -5.29
CA LEU A 23 -1.77 5.19 -5.71
C LEU A 23 -1.76 4.11 -4.61
N ALA A 24 -1.57 4.47 -3.33
CA ALA A 24 -1.61 3.53 -2.22
C ALA A 24 -3.00 2.89 -2.06
N GLU A 25 -4.07 3.68 -2.16
CA GLU A 25 -5.45 3.17 -2.16
C GLU A 25 -5.71 2.24 -3.35
N GLY A 26 -5.26 2.63 -4.56
CA GLY A 26 -5.41 1.81 -5.76
C GLY A 26 -4.67 0.47 -5.66
N LEU A 27 -3.43 0.49 -5.16
CA LEU A 27 -2.63 -0.70 -4.86
C LEU A 27 -3.34 -1.60 -3.85
N SER A 28 -3.88 -1.02 -2.79
CA SER A 28 -4.60 -1.74 -1.75
C SER A 28 -5.83 -2.46 -2.29
N ALA A 29 -6.65 -1.75 -3.07
CA ALA A 29 -7.83 -2.32 -3.71
C ALA A 29 -7.47 -3.39 -4.75
N ALA A 30 -6.43 -3.18 -5.55
CA ALA A 30 -5.96 -4.16 -6.53
C ALA A 30 -5.42 -5.42 -5.86
N HIS A 31 -4.63 -5.25 -4.80
CA HIS A 31 -4.08 -6.36 -4.02
C HIS A 31 -5.19 -7.19 -3.39
N GLN A 32 -6.13 -6.54 -2.69
CA GLN A 32 -7.27 -7.22 -2.07
C GLN A 32 -8.10 -8.00 -3.10
N ARG A 33 -8.31 -7.46 -4.31
CA ARG A 33 -9.01 -8.18 -5.39
C ARG A 33 -8.24 -9.38 -5.92
N ALA A 34 -6.91 -9.30 -5.97
CA ALA A 34 -6.06 -10.35 -6.51
C ALA A 34 -5.81 -11.48 -5.51
N THR A 35 -5.60 -11.15 -4.23
CA THR A 35 -5.16 -12.11 -3.20
C THR A 35 -6.23 -12.41 -2.15
N GLY A 36 -7.26 -11.56 -2.03
CA GLY A 36 -8.24 -11.62 -0.95
C GLY A 36 -7.73 -11.05 0.38
N HIS A 37 -6.46 -10.62 0.47
CA HIS A 37 -5.88 -10.05 1.68
C HIS A 37 -5.95 -8.53 1.69
N SER A 38 -6.31 -7.96 2.83
CA SER A 38 -6.20 -6.53 3.05
C SER A 38 -4.73 -6.14 3.24
N VAL A 39 -4.40 -4.91 2.89
CA VAL A 39 -3.07 -4.32 3.12
C VAL A 39 -3.22 -3.05 3.92
N ASP A 40 -2.28 -2.82 4.82
CA ASP A 40 -2.12 -1.58 5.57
C ASP A 40 -1.22 -0.65 4.77
N TRP A 41 -1.51 0.65 4.79
CA TRP A 41 -0.69 1.64 4.12
C TRP A 41 -0.56 2.89 4.96
N ARG A 42 0.63 3.50 4.93
CA ARG A 42 0.96 4.68 5.76
C ARG A 42 1.99 5.57 5.06
N PRO A 43 2.03 6.88 5.36
CA PRO A 43 3.04 7.75 4.78
C PRO A 43 4.39 7.43 5.43
N LYS A 44 5.44 7.27 4.61
CA LYS A 44 6.82 7.26 5.09
C LYS A 44 7.15 8.64 5.61
N ALA A 45 7.58 8.71 6.86
CA ALA A 45 8.20 9.92 7.38
C ALA A 45 9.59 10.08 6.71
N ASP A 46 9.87 11.29 6.23
CA ASP A 46 11.17 11.71 5.71
C ASP A 46 12.25 11.66 6.82
#